data_AF-A0A812JSB5-F1
#
_entry.id   AF-A0A812JSB5-F1
#
_cell.length_a   1.000
_cell.length_b   1.000
_cell.length_c   1.000
_cell.angle_alpha   90.00
_cell.angle_beta   90.00
_cell.angle_gamma   90.00
#
_symmetry.space_group_name_H-M   'P 1'
#
loop_
_entity.id
_entity.type
_entity.pdbx_description
1 polymer ?
#
loop_
_entity_poly.entity_id
_entity_poly.type
_entity_poly.pdbx_seq_one_letter_code
_entity_poly.pdbx_strand_id
1 'polypeptide(L)'
;MRSLSLMVAFRLKDYDASGFPGLYRETCVSNEAVCPCGTNAQQCHDPHWDYHYCYPLVDYWTNSTMRCPVYCTDEQDYCYSPSYDANGNWLSTVESCVTKGTQCQCTGQNSFACDFNEWGYSWRECLPLEGGFCPQTCATNEVSCPSVEDYMPNGTWLGFSDPSTSCAANLDSCPCGKEAKFCSGSTIRCIFKDEDCPVICTDSQKKCYITDYTAGEEFISDREVCVASNATCPCGKNTQRCPGSDACLLPSSTAIVCPCGEAEQQCDVLDYTTTGKKSNITTQCVNKGIKCPCGKNTLTCADPNDAEADICTPKYSGSILNSCPKPCTPSQEATGNRTCIQTHLSDSGDFVSETISCVPPANCLAGQNMQKCLSGAHVPVWKQCKDLYNVGGSNASAAVASGEQQTSKVFLSLGSTGSNALEGLENARVSMNGELYLPKGHLAYAFDLHHLA
;
A
#
# COMPACT_ATOMS: atom_id res chain seq x y z
N MET A 1 -8.50 7.17 -80.43
CA MET A 1 -7.60 7.24 -79.26
C MET A 1 -8.14 6.26 -78.22
N ARG A 2 -7.37 5.23 -77.85
CA ARG A 2 -7.75 4.33 -76.74
C ARG A 2 -7.27 5.00 -75.45
N SER A 3 -8.19 5.42 -74.59
CA SER A 3 -7.86 5.94 -73.27
C SER A 3 -7.32 4.77 -72.43
N LEU A 4 -6.05 4.84 -72.03
CA LEU A 4 -5.51 3.94 -71.02
C LEU A 4 -6.01 4.43 -69.66
N SER A 5 -7.00 3.75 -69.10
CA SER A 5 -7.40 3.96 -67.71
C SER A 5 -6.33 3.38 -66.79
N LEU A 6 -5.66 4.25 -66.03
CA LEU A 6 -4.73 3.83 -64.99
C LEU A 6 -5.55 3.14 -63.87
N MET A 7 -5.28 1.86 -63.63
CA MET A 7 -5.82 1.13 -62.48
C MET A 7 -4.82 1.16 -61.34
N VAL A 8 -5.30 1.36 -60.12
CA VAL A 8 -4.48 1.32 -58.90
C VAL A 8 -4.94 0.12 -58.06
N ALA A 9 -3.97 -0.66 -57.58
CA ALA A 9 -4.22 -1.79 -56.69
C ALA A 9 -4.31 -1.29 -55.24
N PHE A 10 -5.39 -1.65 -54.55
CA PHE A 10 -5.61 -1.32 -53.13
C PHE A 10 -5.72 -2.60 -52.30
N ARG A 11 -5.23 -2.54 -51.06
CA ARG A 11 -5.44 -3.57 -50.05
C ARG A 11 -6.66 -3.22 -49.21
N LEU A 12 -7.72 -4.00 -49.39
CA LEU A 12 -8.91 -3.94 -48.55
C LEU A 12 -8.64 -4.71 -47.26
N LYS A 13 -9.01 -4.10 -46.13
CA LYS A 13 -8.98 -4.75 -44.83
C LYS A 13 -10.38 -5.32 -44.56
N ASP A 14 -10.50 -6.64 -44.59
CA ASP A 14 -11.71 -7.34 -44.16
C ASP A 14 -11.73 -7.44 -42.62
N TYR A 15 -12.92 -7.48 -42.05
CA TYR A 15 -13.13 -7.75 -40.63
C TYR A 15 -14.04 -8.97 -40.50
N ASP A 16 -13.90 -9.73 -39.42
CA ASP A 16 -14.86 -10.79 -39.12
C ASP A 16 -16.16 -10.21 -38.50
N ALA A 17 -17.12 -11.08 -38.19
CA ALA A 17 -18.41 -10.66 -37.61
C ALA A 17 -18.28 -10.04 -36.20
N SER A 18 -17.15 -10.24 -35.52
CA SER A 18 -16.84 -9.62 -34.23
C SER A 18 -16.11 -8.29 -34.37
N GLY A 19 -15.74 -7.88 -35.60
CA GLY A 19 -14.95 -6.66 -35.82
C GLY A 19 -13.44 -6.85 -35.63
N PHE A 20 -12.95 -8.10 -35.52
CA PHE A 20 -11.53 -8.38 -35.47
C PHE A 20 -10.93 -8.26 -36.89
N PRO A 21 -9.74 -7.66 -37.06
CA PRO A 21 -9.12 -7.52 -38.37
C PRO A 21 -8.79 -8.89 -38.99
N GLY A 22 -9.36 -9.15 -40.17
CA GLY A 22 -9.15 -10.36 -40.96
C GLY A 22 -7.99 -10.25 -41.96
N LEU A 23 -8.01 -11.13 -42.96
CA LEU A 23 -7.04 -11.11 -44.06
C LEU A 23 -7.23 -9.88 -44.95
N TYR A 24 -6.14 -9.42 -45.55
CA TYR A 24 -6.20 -8.37 -46.57
C TYR A 24 -6.53 -8.97 -47.94
N ARG A 25 -7.39 -8.30 -48.71
CA ARG A 25 -7.69 -8.66 -50.10
C ARG A 25 -7.28 -7.52 -51.03
N GLU A 26 -6.57 -7.85 -52.12
CA GLU A 26 -6.21 -6.86 -53.14
C GLU A 26 -7.34 -6.72 -54.16
N THR A 27 -7.69 -5.47 -54.49
CA THR A 27 -8.64 -5.14 -55.55
C THR A 27 -8.08 -4.02 -56.44
N CYS A 28 -8.44 -4.02 -57.71
CA CYS A 28 -8.09 -2.95 -58.64
C CYS A 28 -9.30 -2.04 -58.86
N VAL A 29 -9.16 -0.75 -58.56
CA VAL A 29 -10.17 0.27 -58.90
C VAL A 29 -9.54 1.35 -59.77
N SER A 30 -10.39 2.14 -60.46
CA SER A 30 -9.90 3.28 -61.24
C SER A 30 -9.29 4.32 -60.31
N ASN A 31 -8.30 5.07 -60.78
CA ASN A 31 -7.59 6.09 -59.99
C ASN A 31 -8.49 7.19 -59.38
N GLU A 32 -9.71 7.36 -59.90
CA GLU A 32 -10.71 8.33 -59.41
C GLU A 32 -11.81 7.70 -58.55
N ALA A 33 -11.81 6.37 -58.37
CA ALA A 33 -12.82 5.70 -57.56
C ALA A 33 -12.42 5.68 -56.08
N VAL A 34 -13.38 5.97 -55.20
CA VAL A 34 -13.19 5.81 -53.75
C VAL A 34 -12.98 4.32 -53.45
N CYS A 35 -11.92 3.98 -52.70
CA CYS A 35 -11.57 2.61 -52.40
C CYS A 35 -12.70 1.92 -51.60
N PRO A 36 -13.30 0.81 -52.11
CA PRO A 36 -14.39 0.13 -51.41
C PRO A 36 -13.87 -0.50 -50.12
N CYS A 37 -14.71 -0.61 -49.10
CA CYS A 37 -14.33 -1.32 -47.88
C CYS A 37 -14.48 -2.84 -47.98
N GLY A 38 -13.69 -3.54 -47.16
CA GLY A 38 -13.81 -4.99 -47.00
C GLY A 38 -15.12 -5.40 -46.35
N THR A 39 -15.32 -6.71 -46.23
CA THR A 39 -16.46 -7.31 -45.54
C THR A 39 -16.47 -6.88 -44.07
N ASN A 40 -17.65 -6.59 -43.53
CA ASN A 40 -17.86 -6.08 -42.15
C ASN A 40 -17.12 -4.76 -41.84
N ALA A 41 -16.82 -3.96 -42.86
CA ALA A 41 -16.35 -2.60 -42.71
C ALA A 41 -17.28 -1.59 -43.39
N GLN A 42 -17.33 -0.38 -42.84
CA GLN A 42 -17.92 0.80 -43.45
C GLN A 42 -16.83 1.78 -43.89
N GLN A 43 -17.14 2.57 -44.91
CA GLN A 43 -16.28 3.65 -45.37
C GLN A 43 -16.54 4.90 -44.54
N CYS A 44 -15.48 5.43 -43.97
CA CYS A 44 -15.47 6.68 -43.22
C CYS A 44 -14.65 7.73 -43.98
N HIS A 45 -14.96 8.99 -43.75
CA HIS A 45 -14.29 10.13 -44.37
C HIS A 45 -13.77 11.04 -43.26
N ASP A 46 -12.47 11.30 -43.28
CA ASP A 46 -11.83 12.30 -42.43
C ASP A 46 -11.79 13.63 -43.21
N PRO A 47 -12.65 14.61 -42.87
CA PRO A 47 -12.70 15.88 -43.60
C PRO A 47 -11.47 16.77 -43.37
N HIS A 48 -10.65 16.50 -42.35
CA HIS A 48 -9.45 17.29 -42.08
C HIS A 48 -8.33 16.99 -43.09
N TRP A 49 -8.23 15.72 -43.51
CA TRP A 49 -7.21 15.26 -44.47
C TRP A 49 -7.78 14.92 -45.84
N ASP A 50 -9.09 15.11 -46.05
CA ASP A 50 -9.84 14.69 -47.24
C ASP A 50 -9.57 13.21 -47.60
N TYR A 51 -9.54 12.35 -46.59
CA TYR A 51 -9.11 10.96 -46.72
C TYR A 51 -10.20 9.97 -46.33
N HIS A 52 -10.44 8.99 -47.21
CA HIS A 52 -11.38 7.89 -46.96
C HIS A 52 -10.66 6.67 -46.39
N TYR A 53 -11.22 6.08 -45.34
CA TYR A 53 -10.69 4.88 -44.70
C TYR A 53 -11.80 3.90 -44.35
N CYS A 54 -11.43 2.66 -44.05
CA CYS A 54 -12.37 1.62 -43.66
C CYS A 54 -12.32 1.38 -42.16
N TYR A 55 -13.50 1.32 -41.55
CA TYR A 55 -13.70 1.14 -40.13
C TYR A 55 -14.61 -0.06 -39.88
N PRO A 56 -14.40 -0.88 -38.84
CA PRO A 56 -15.25 -2.04 -38.61
C PRO A 56 -16.70 -1.64 -38.31
N LEU A 57 -17.65 -2.53 -38.61
CA LEU A 57 -19.07 -2.34 -38.25
C LEU A 57 -19.36 -2.69 -36.78
N VAL A 58 -18.49 -3.44 -36.12
CA VAL A 58 -18.65 -3.91 -34.73
C VAL A 58 -17.34 -3.67 -33.99
N ASP A 59 -17.40 -3.24 -32.74
CA ASP A 59 -16.23 -3.17 -31.85
C ASP A 59 -15.96 -4.55 -31.25
N TYR A 60 -14.72 -5.04 -31.40
CA TYR A 60 -14.34 -6.38 -30.96
C TYR A 60 -14.39 -6.58 -29.44
N TRP A 61 -14.23 -5.53 -28.65
CA TRP A 61 -14.22 -5.63 -27.19
C TRP A 61 -15.62 -5.54 -26.60
N THR A 62 -16.45 -4.63 -27.11
CA THR A 62 -17.80 -4.38 -26.58
C THR A 62 -18.89 -5.13 -27.35
N ASN A 63 -18.57 -5.71 -28.50
CA ASN A 63 -19.51 -6.34 -29.43
C ASN A 63 -20.66 -5.40 -29.82
N SER A 64 -20.41 -4.08 -29.83
CA SER A 64 -21.39 -3.05 -30.16
C SER A 64 -21.19 -2.50 -31.57
N THR A 65 -22.27 -2.04 -32.21
CA THR A 65 -22.19 -1.45 -33.56
C THR A 65 -21.35 -0.18 -33.56
N MET A 66 -20.32 -0.15 -34.38
CA MET A 66 -19.43 0.99 -34.57
C MET A 66 -19.98 1.95 -35.61
N ARG A 67 -19.77 3.24 -35.38
CA ARG A 67 -20.06 4.31 -36.35
C ARG A 67 -18.74 4.94 -36.77
N CYS A 68 -18.73 5.61 -37.91
CA CYS A 68 -17.58 6.43 -38.27
C CYS A 68 -17.35 7.49 -37.19
N PRO A 69 -16.08 7.74 -36.79
CA PRO A 69 -15.74 8.85 -35.90
C PRO A 69 -16.36 10.16 -36.39
N VAL A 70 -16.84 10.96 -35.45
CA VAL A 70 -17.35 12.29 -35.75
C VAL A 70 -16.17 13.23 -35.90
N TYR A 71 -16.21 14.13 -36.87
CA TYR A 71 -15.18 15.14 -37.09
C TYR A 71 -15.85 16.52 -37.11
N CYS A 72 -15.42 17.39 -36.20
CA CYS A 72 -15.94 18.75 -36.07
C CYS A 72 -15.03 19.74 -36.77
N THR A 73 -15.60 20.80 -37.36
CA THR A 73 -14.82 21.88 -37.95
C THR A 73 -14.22 22.79 -36.87
N ASP A 74 -13.34 23.72 -37.25
CA ASP A 74 -12.71 24.66 -36.31
C ASP A 74 -13.73 25.61 -35.62
N GLU A 75 -14.91 25.77 -36.21
CA GLU A 75 -16.06 26.53 -35.70
C GLU A 75 -17.02 25.69 -34.83
N GLN A 76 -16.68 24.43 -34.57
CA GLN A 76 -17.49 23.49 -33.81
C GLN A 76 -16.71 22.92 -32.62
N ASP A 77 -17.43 22.60 -31.55
CA ASP A 77 -16.92 21.85 -30.40
C ASP A 77 -17.44 20.41 -30.44
N TYR A 78 -16.63 19.48 -29.91
CA TYR A 78 -17.00 18.08 -29.78
C TYR A 78 -17.92 17.87 -28.58
N CYS A 79 -18.99 17.11 -28.78
CA CYS A 79 -19.94 16.77 -27.75
C CYS A 79 -20.07 15.27 -27.56
N TYR A 80 -19.99 14.85 -26.30
CA TYR A 80 -20.17 13.47 -25.87
C TYR A 80 -21.45 13.37 -25.05
N SER A 81 -22.45 12.64 -25.56
CA SER A 81 -23.70 12.38 -24.84
C SER A 81 -23.82 10.89 -24.52
N PRO A 82 -23.57 10.44 -23.28
CA PRO A 82 -23.80 9.06 -22.88
C PRO A 82 -25.27 8.66 -23.06
N SER A 83 -25.48 7.39 -23.39
CA SER A 83 -26.77 6.72 -23.43
C SER A 83 -26.81 5.63 -22.35
N TYR A 84 -27.96 5.42 -21.75
CA TYR A 84 -28.16 4.52 -20.63
C TYR A 84 -29.29 3.52 -20.90
N ASP A 85 -29.25 2.37 -20.23
CA ASP A 85 -30.36 1.42 -20.22
C ASP A 85 -31.49 1.87 -19.28
N ALA A 86 -32.53 1.05 -19.14
CA ALA A 86 -33.67 1.37 -18.28
C ALA A 86 -33.34 1.34 -16.77
N ASN A 87 -32.19 0.80 -16.39
CA ASN A 87 -31.72 0.74 -15.00
C ASN A 87 -30.63 1.80 -14.72
N GLY A 88 -30.34 2.68 -15.68
CA GLY A 88 -29.32 3.72 -15.55
C GLY A 88 -27.89 3.26 -15.84
N ASN A 89 -27.66 2.03 -16.33
CA ASN A 89 -26.32 1.58 -16.70
C ASN A 89 -25.90 2.18 -18.04
N TRP A 90 -24.62 2.52 -18.17
CA TRP A 90 -24.07 3.05 -19.41
C TRP A 90 -24.14 2.02 -20.56
N LEU A 91 -24.64 2.44 -21.72
CA LEU A 91 -24.74 1.64 -22.94
C LEU A 91 -23.72 2.03 -24.01
N SER A 92 -23.63 3.34 -24.29
CA SER A 92 -22.80 3.88 -25.37
C SER A 92 -22.67 5.39 -25.22
N THR A 93 -21.81 6.01 -26.04
CA THR A 93 -21.70 7.46 -26.13
C THR A 93 -22.07 7.91 -27.53
N VAL A 94 -22.98 8.89 -27.63
CA VAL A 94 -23.34 9.56 -28.88
C VAL A 94 -22.42 10.76 -29.04
N GLU A 95 -21.62 10.73 -30.09
CA GLU A 95 -20.73 11.82 -30.44
C GLU A 95 -21.42 12.75 -31.44
N SER A 96 -21.26 14.05 -31.27
CA SER A 96 -21.84 15.06 -32.15
C SER A 96 -21.00 16.34 -32.17
N CYS A 97 -21.19 17.16 -33.20
CA CYS A 97 -20.59 18.49 -33.28
C CYS A 97 -21.64 19.55 -33.00
N VAL A 98 -21.29 20.52 -32.16
CA VAL A 98 -22.11 21.72 -31.90
C VAL A 98 -21.33 22.95 -32.28
N THR A 99 -22.00 24.06 -32.60
CA THR A 99 -21.31 25.34 -32.85
C THR A 99 -20.51 25.76 -31.61
N LYS A 100 -19.28 26.23 -31.82
CA LYS A 100 -18.37 26.63 -30.75
C LYS A 100 -19.02 27.59 -29.76
N GLY A 101 -18.89 27.30 -28.47
CA GLY A 101 -19.53 28.06 -27.38
C GLY A 101 -21.01 27.70 -27.13
N THR A 102 -21.58 26.75 -27.86
CA THR A 102 -22.90 26.17 -27.55
C THR A 102 -22.73 24.99 -26.61
N GLN A 103 -23.54 24.89 -25.56
CA GLN A 103 -23.53 23.71 -24.68
C GLN A 103 -24.01 22.47 -25.43
N CYS A 104 -23.34 21.34 -25.17
CA CYS A 104 -23.74 20.03 -25.66
C CYS A 104 -25.18 19.70 -25.24
N GLN A 105 -25.92 18.98 -26.08
CA GLN A 105 -27.25 18.48 -25.75
C GLN A 105 -27.15 17.02 -25.33
N CYS A 106 -27.94 16.62 -24.33
CA CYS A 106 -28.01 15.23 -23.89
C CYS A 106 -28.92 14.42 -24.82
N THR A 107 -28.42 14.11 -26.01
CA THR A 107 -29.15 13.40 -27.06
C THR A 107 -29.08 11.88 -26.92
N GLY A 108 -28.32 11.37 -25.95
CA GLY A 108 -28.19 9.95 -25.67
C GLY A 108 -29.49 9.37 -25.13
N GLN A 109 -29.74 8.09 -25.44
CA GLN A 109 -30.94 7.40 -24.98
C GLN A 109 -30.98 7.34 -23.45
N ASN A 110 -32.17 7.57 -22.87
CA ASN A 110 -32.39 7.59 -21.42
C ASN A 110 -31.42 8.49 -20.64
N SER A 111 -30.95 9.57 -21.27
CA SER A 111 -30.15 10.59 -20.61
C SER A 111 -30.96 11.87 -20.42
N PHE A 112 -30.61 12.66 -19.41
CA PHE A 112 -31.12 14.01 -19.23
C PHE A 112 -29.98 14.96 -18.87
N ALA A 113 -30.21 16.26 -19.10
CA ALA A 113 -29.23 17.30 -18.91
C ALA A 113 -29.23 17.89 -17.50
N CYS A 114 -28.05 18.01 -16.91
CA CYS A 114 -27.81 18.74 -15.68
C CYS A 114 -26.83 19.88 -15.94
N ASP A 115 -27.28 21.10 -15.72
CA ASP A 115 -26.46 22.30 -15.86
C ASP A 115 -25.80 22.62 -14.52
N PHE A 116 -24.47 22.60 -14.52
CA PHE A 116 -23.63 22.92 -13.39
C PHE A 116 -23.04 24.31 -13.54
N ASN A 117 -22.86 25.01 -12.42
CA ASN A 117 -22.13 26.26 -12.36
C ASN A 117 -21.26 26.26 -11.10
N GLU A 118 -19.95 26.15 -11.29
CA GLU A 118 -18.99 26.16 -10.20
C GLU A 118 -17.79 27.02 -10.56
N TRP A 119 -17.37 27.89 -9.65
CA TRP A 119 -16.25 28.83 -9.83
C TRP A 119 -16.34 29.71 -11.09
N GLY A 120 -17.56 30.04 -11.53
CA GLY A 120 -17.80 30.84 -12.73
C GLY A 120 -17.70 30.07 -14.05
N TYR A 121 -17.51 28.75 -14.00
CA TYR A 121 -17.59 27.86 -15.16
C TYR A 121 -18.95 27.18 -15.18
N SER A 122 -19.64 27.26 -16.31
CA SER A 122 -20.86 26.51 -16.55
C SER A 122 -20.62 25.37 -17.52
N TRP A 123 -20.96 24.15 -17.13
CA TRP A 123 -20.93 22.98 -18.01
C TRP A 123 -22.23 22.19 -17.86
N ARG A 124 -22.51 21.34 -18.86
CA ARG A 124 -23.65 20.43 -18.83
C ARG A 124 -23.14 19.01 -18.77
N GLU A 125 -23.64 18.25 -17.81
CA GLU A 125 -23.43 16.81 -17.73
C GLU A 125 -24.71 16.09 -18.15
N CYS A 126 -24.56 14.93 -18.76
CA CYS A 126 -25.68 14.07 -19.13
C CYS A 126 -25.71 12.87 -18.20
N LEU A 127 -26.79 12.73 -17.44
CA LEU A 127 -26.97 11.69 -16.42
C LEU A 127 -28.09 10.72 -16.82
N PRO A 128 -28.11 9.48 -16.30
CA PRO A 128 -29.18 8.51 -16.58
C PRO A 128 -30.52 8.95 -16.00
N LEU A 129 -31.62 8.76 -16.74
CA LEU A 129 -32.97 9.05 -16.21
C LEU A 129 -33.32 8.24 -14.95
N GLU A 130 -32.82 7.01 -14.85
CA GLU A 130 -32.99 6.16 -13.67
C GLU A 130 -31.77 6.33 -12.76
N GLY A 131 -31.99 6.76 -11.52
CA GLY A 131 -30.94 6.94 -10.51
C GLY A 131 -30.03 8.16 -10.70
N GLY A 132 -30.11 8.87 -11.83
CA GLY A 132 -29.43 10.14 -12.01
C GLY A 132 -30.23 11.30 -11.41
N PHE A 133 -29.53 12.24 -10.78
CA PHE A 133 -30.11 13.48 -10.28
C PHE A 133 -29.18 14.65 -10.60
N CYS A 134 -29.73 15.83 -10.87
CA CYS A 134 -28.92 17.04 -10.93
C CYS A 134 -28.63 17.54 -9.52
N PRO A 135 -27.38 17.57 -9.07
CA PRO A 135 -27.02 18.26 -7.84
C PRO A 135 -27.50 19.72 -7.93
N GLN A 136 -28.19 20.18 -6.90
CA GLN A 136 -28.64 21.56 -6.88
C GLN A 136 -27.44 22.48 -6.64
N THR A 137 -27.31 23.53 -7.45
CA THR A 137 -26.37 24.61 -7.16
C THR A 137 -26.92 25.47 -6.03
N CYS A 138 -26.26 25.43 -4.89
CA CYS A 138 -26.65 26.20 -3.72
C CYS A 138 -26.16 27.64 -3.79
N ALA A 139 -26.84 28.55 -3.09
CA ALA A 139 -26.38 29.93 -2.99
C ALA A 139 -24.97 30.00 -2.36
N THR A 140 -24.24 31.10 -2.56
CA THR A 140 -22.84 31.30 -2.11
C THR A 140 -22.60 31.06 -0.60
N ASN A 141 -23.67 31.04 0.19
CA ASN A 141 -23.68 30.92 1.64
C ASN A 141 -24.60 29.77 2.11
N GLU A 142 -24.85 28.82 1.21
CA GLU A 142 -25.49 27.54 1.47
C GLU A 142 -24.55 26.41 1.04
N VAL A 143 -24.78 25.22 1.58
CA VAL A 143 -24.08 23.99 1.22
C VAL A 143 -25.05 23.02 0.56
N SER A 144 -24.57 22.27 -0.42
CA SER A 144 -25.32 21.12 -0.94
C SER A 144 -25.28 20.01 0.10
N CYS A 145 -26.45 19.53 0.51
CA CYS A 145 -26.52 18.39 1.42
C CYS A 145 -26.06 17.11 0.72
N PRO A 146 -25.31 16.22 1.43
CA PRO A 146 -24.91 14.92 0.90
C PRO A 146 -26.13 13.99 0.83
N SER A 147 -26.04 12.91 0.05
CA SER A 147 -27.04 11.84 0.06
C SER A 147 -27.25 11.31 1.47
N VAL A 148 -28.49 10.97 1.77
CA VAL A 148 -28.91 10.59 3.12
C VAL A 148 -29.07 9.09 3.20
N GLU A 149 -28.68 8.51 4.33
CA GLU A 149 -28.86 7.08 4.57
C GLU A 149 -30.25 6.80 5.12
N ASP A 150 -30.95 5.85 4.51
CA ASP A 150 -32.24 5.37 4.96
C ASP A 150 -32.11 4.04 5.70
N TYR A 151 -32.89 3.90 6.76
CA TYR A 151 -32.95 2.70 7.58
C TYR A 151 -34.38 2.18 7.71
N MET A 152 -34.50 0.87 7.91
CA MET A 152 -35.73 0.25 8.38
C MET A 152 -35.93 0.52 9.88
N PRO A 153 -37.16 0.41 10.43
CA PRO A 153 -37.41 0.59 11.87
C PRO A 153 -36.65 -0.37 12.79
N ASN A 154 -36.04 -1.44 12.26
CA ASN A 154 -35.21 -2.40 12.98
C ASN A 154 -33.69 -2.12 12.86
N GLY A 155 -33.29 -1.01 12.24
CA GLY A 155 -31.89 -0.63 12.03
C GLY A 155 -31.23 -1.20 10.78
N THR A 156 -31.95 -1.98 9.95
CA THR A 156 -31.38 -2.48 8.68
C THR A 156 -31.21 -1.33 7.69
N TRP A 157 -30.00 -1.14 7.17
CA TRP A 157 -29.70 -0.16 6.13
C TRP A 157 -30.44 -0.48 4.83
N LEU A 158 -31.16 0.50 4.28
CA LEU A 158 -31.93 0.38 3.03
C LEU A 158 -31.15 0.85 1.81
N GLY A 159 -30.21 1.76 2.00
CA GLY A 159 -29.51 2.43 0.90
C GLY A 159 -29.29 3.91 1.19
N PHE A 160 -28.82 4.61 0.16
CA PHE A 160 -28.87 6.06 0.12
C PHE A 160 -30.15 6.48 -0.61
N SER A 161 -30.84 7.48 -0.10
CA SER A 161 -31.73 8.29 -0.92
C SER A 161 -31.03 9.58 -1.28
N ASP A 162 -31.34 10.05 -2.49
CA ASP A 162 -30.88 11.36 -2.91
C ASP A 162 -31.44 12.39 -1.92
N PRO A 163 -30.59 13.31 -1.43
CA PRO A 163 -31.07 14.36 -0.55
C PRO A 163 -32.00 15.16 -1.42
N SER A 164 -33.31 15.09 -1.19
CA SER A 164 -34.29 15.74 -2.05
C SER A 164 -34.01 17.25 -2.07
N THR A 165 -33.20 17.71 -3.03
CA THR A 165 -33.04 19.11 -3.44
C THR A 165 -32.83 20.11 -2.29
N SER A 166 -32.07 19.76 -1.25
CA SER A 166 -31.90 20.66 -0.10
C SER A 166 -30.50 21.27 -0.06
N CYS A 167 -30.45 22.55 -0.42
CA CYS A 167 -29.42 23.44 0.05
C CYS A 167 -29.72 23.80 1.51
N ALA A 168 -28.69 23.86 2.35
CA ALA A 168 -28.82 24.21 3.75
C ALA A 168 -27.81 25.30 4.12
N ALA A 169 -28.09 26.08 5.16
CA ALA A 169 -27.17 27.16 5.59
C ALA A 169 -25.77 26.65 6.00
N ASN A 170 -25.70 25.39 6.44
CA ASN A 170 -24.48 24.66 6.76
C ASN A 170 -24.79 23.15 6.75
N LEU A 171 -23.76 22.32 6.79
CA LEU A 171 -23.92 20.87 6.65
C LEU A 171 -24.65 20.25 7.86
N ASP A 172 -24.75 20.96 8.99
CA ASP A 172 -25.44 20.49 10.20
C ASP A 172 -26.95 20.74 10.13
N SER A 173 -27.38 21.57 9.18
CA SER A 173 -28.78 21.85 8.88
C SER A 173 -29.33 20.91 7.79
N CYS A 174 -28.52 19.97 7.30
CA CYS A 174 -28.94 18.98 6.33
C CYS A 174 -29.85 17.93 6.98
N PRO A 175 -30.96 17.53 6.31
CA PRO A 175 -31.82 16.48 6.83
C PRO A 175 -31.09 15.12 6.80
N CYS A 176 -31.49 14.22 7.69
CA CYS A 176 -31.14 12.80 7.59
C CYS A 176 -32.28 12.01 6.93
N GLY A 177 -31.94 10.80 6.47
CA GLY A 177 -32.90 9.90 5.84
C GLY A 177 -33.92 9.34 6.84
N LYS A 178 -34.80 8.48 6.33
CA LYS A 178 -35.84 7.83 7.11
C LYS A 178 -35.23 6.93 8.19
N GLU A 179 -35.79 7.01 9.40
CA GLU A 179 -35.29 6.32 10.59
C GLU A 179 -33.83 6.64 10.96
N ALA A 180 -33.26 7.73 10.43
CA ALA A 180 -31.94 8.22 10.80
C ALA A 180 -32.01 9.46 11.69
N LYS A 181 -30.94 9.75 12.43
CA LYS A 181 -30.76 10.99 13.20
C LYS A 181 -29.40 11.63 12.90
N PHE A 182 -29.35 12.95 13.09
CA PHE A 182 -28.14 13.73 12.91
C PHE A 182 -27.24 13.70 14.16
N CYS A 183 -25.94 13.47 13.96
CA CYS A 183 -24.91 13.47 14.99
C CYS A 183 -23.99 14.68 14.88
N SER A 184 -24.30 15.71 15.66
CA SER A 184 -23.54 16.97 15.67
C SER A 184 -22.07 16.75 16.01
N GLY A 185 -21.18 17.31 15.18
CA GLY A 185 -19.73 17.25 15.34
C GLY A 185 -19.07 15.98 14.81
N SER A 186 -19.84 14.98 14.39
CA SER A 186 -19.31 13.72 13.83
C SER A 186 -18.99 13.90 12.34
N THR A 187 -17.99 13.18 11.85
CA THR A 187 -17.80 13.02 10.40
C THR A 187 -18.89 12.15 9.78
N ILE A 188 -19.42 11.20 10.56
CA ILE A 188 -20.61 10.41 10.23
C ILE A 188 -21.84 11.19 10.69
N ARG A 189 -22.47 11.88 9.75
CA ARG A 189 -23.53 12.86 10.04
C ARG A 189 -24.86 12.22 10.40
N CYS A 190 -25.27 11.19 9.67
CA CYS A 190 -26.55 10.53 9.87
C CYS A 190 -26.31 9.06 10.22
N ILE A 191 -26.91 8.59 11.30
CA ILE A 191 -26.88 7.18 11.73
C ILE A 191 -28.30 6.72 12.05
N PHE A 192 -28.49 5.43 12.29
CA PHE A 192 -29.78 4.91 12.73
C PHE A 192 -30.26 5.63 14.02
N LYS A 193 -31.54 6.02 14.07
CA LYS A 193 -32.09 6.87 15.14
C LYS A 193 -31.90 6.31 16.56
N ASP A 194 -31.84 4.98 16.71
CA ASP A 194 -31.71 4.32 18.01
C ASP A 194 -30.25 3.96 18.36
N GLU A 195 -29.28 4.19 17.47
CA GLU A 195 -27.84 4.04 17.76
C GLU A 195 -27.27 5.29 18.44
N ASP A 196 -26.30 5.13 19.33
CA ASP A 196 -25.65 6.29 19.95
C ASP A 196 -24.73 7.02 18.95
N CYS A 197 -24.76 8.35 18.97
CA CYS A 197 -23.87 9.14 18.12
C CYS A 197 -22.40 8.89 18.49
N PRO A 198 -21.49 8.81 17.50
CA PRO A 198 -20.06 8.72 17.76
C PRO A 198 -19.60 9.84 18.68
N VAL A 199 -18.75 9.51 19.65
CA VAL A 199 -18.30 10.49 20.62
C VAL A 199 -17.19 11.34 20.00
N ILE A 200 -17.39 12.65 19.94
CA ILE A 200 -16.38 13.61 19.46
C ILE A 200 -15.84 14.39 20.64
N CYS A 201 -14.52 14.35 20.78
CA CYS A 201 -13.82 15.06 21.84
C CYS A 201 -13.27 16.38 21.31
N THR A 202 -13.33 17.41 22.15
CA THR A 202 -12.67 18.69 21.85
C THR A 202 -11.15 18.54 21.89
N ASP A 203 -10.39 19.51 21.38
CA ASP A 203 -8.92 19.50 21.41
C ASP A 203 -8.33 19.44 22.84
N SER A 204 -9.12 19.84 23.85
CA SER A 204 -8.77 19.76 25.28
C SER A 204 -9.10 18.42 25.94
N GLN A 205 -9.65 17.49 25.16
CA GLN A 205 -10.08 16.18 25.59
C GLN A 205 -9.41 15.08 24.74
N LYS A 206 -9.35 13.88 25.31
CA LYS A 206 -9.01 12.67 24.57
C LYS A 206 -10.16 11.69 24.62
N LYS A 207 -10.25 10.87 23.57
CA LYS A 207 -11.22 9.77 23.47
C LYS A 207 -10.70 8.56 24.24
N CYS A 208 -11.55 8.00 25.08
CA CYS A 208 -11.30 6.78 25.83
C CYS A 208 -12.28 5.69 25.39
N TYR A 209 -11.76 4.48 25.21
CA TYR A 209 -12.55 3.29 24.93
C TYR A 209 -12.76 2.52 26.24
N ILE A 210 -14.02 2.34 26.62
CA ILE A 210 -14.39 1.61 27.83
C ILE A 210 -15.08 0.31 27.42
N THR A 211 -14.51 -0.81 27.82
CA THR A 211 -15.10 -2.13 27.58
C THR A 211 -15.51 -2.76 28.90
N ASP A 212 -16.77 -3.18 28.99
CA ASP A 212 -17.31 -3.88 30.15
C ASP A 212 -17.35 -5.39 29.88
N TYR A 213 -17.00 -6.16 30.92
CA TYR A 213 -17.06 -7.63 30.89
C TYR A 213 -17.90 -8.16 32.04
N THR A 214 -18.41 -9.39 31.89
CA THR A 214 -19.00 -10.15 33.00
C THR A 214 -17.92 -10.61 33.97
N ALA A 215 -18.32 -11.14 35.12
CA ALA A 215 -17.35 -11.74 36.05
C ALA A 215 -16.67 -13.01 35.48
N GLY A 216 -17.28 -13.63 34.45
CA GLY A 216 -16.70 -14.73 33.68
C GLY A 216 -15.88 -14.28 32.47
N GLU A 217 -15.51 -12.99 32.41
CA GLU A 217 -14.71 -12.39 31.33
C GLU A 217 -15.39 -12.41 29.95
N GLU A 218 -16.72 -12.52 29.89
CA GLU A 218 -17.48 -12.39 28.64
C GLU A 218 -17.76 -10.92 28.34
N PHE A 219 -17.66 -10.51 27.08
CA PHE A 219 -17.94 -9.15 26.64
C PHE A 219 -19.41 -8.75 26.92
N ILE A 220 -19.62 -7.57 27.52
CA ILE A 220 -20.96 -6.99 27.73
C ILE A 220 -21.22 -5.88 26.72
N SER A 221 -20.34 -4.88 26.69
CA SER A 221 -20.51 -3.67 25.89
C SER A 221 -19.20 -2.91 25.77
N ASP A 222 -19.11 -2.09 24.73
CA ASP A 222 -18.13 -1.03 24.57
C ASP A 222 -18.84 0.33 24.54
N ARG A 223 -18.13 1.37 24.99
CA ARG A 223 -18.55 2.76 24.81
C ARG A 223 -17.34 3.67 24.72
N GLU A 224 -17.50 4.73 23.96
CA GLU A 224 -16.53 5.80 23.90
C GLU A 224 -16.89 6.89 24.92
N VAL A 225 -15.91 7.54 25.55
CA VAL A 225 -16.13 8.74 26.36
C VAL A 225 -15.03 9.76 26.10
N CYS A 226 -15.35 11.05 26.29
CA CYS A 226 -14.33 12.10 26.32
C CYS A 226 -13.93 12.41 27.76
N VAL A 227 -12.63 12.41 28.01
CA VAL A 227 -12.03 12.90 29.26
C VAL A 227 -11.05 14.03 28.95
N ALA A 228 -10.68 14.86 29.93
CA ALA A 228 -9.64 15.86 29.72
C ALA A 228 -8.33 15.20 29.25
N SER A 229 -7.55 15.86 28.38
CA SER A 229 -6.36 15.24 27.75
C SER A 229 -5.33 14.70 28.75
N ASN A 230 -5.26 15.28 29.96
CA ASN A 230 -4.39 14.86 31.06
C ASN A 230 -5.07 13.94 32.09
N ALA A 231 -6.37 13.68 31.99
CA ALA A 231 -7.08 12.77 32.88
C ALA A 231 -6.90 11.33 32.42
N THR A 232 -6.91 10.38 33.35
CA THR A 232 -6.80 8.96 33.00
C THR A 232 -8.14 8.39 32.53
N CYS A 233 -8.14 7.55 31.49
CA CYS A 233 -9.35 6.93 30.96
C CYS A 233 -10.00 6.00 31.98
N PRO A 234 -11.30 6.14 32.30
CA PRO A 234 -11.98 5.23 33.22
C PRO A 234 -12.03 3.82 32.63
N CYS A 235 -11.87 2.81 33.49
CA CYS A 235 -11.99 1.42 33.08
C CYS A 235 -13.44 0.92 33.17
N GLY A 236 -13.78 -0.03 32.32
CA GLY A 236 -15.09 -0.66 32.32
C GLY A 236 -15.22 -1.69 33.44
N LYS A 237 -16.44 -2.18 33.63
CA LYS A 237 -16.77 -3.18 34.63
C LYS A 237 -15.94 -4.45 34.41
N ASN A 238 -15.37 -4.97 35.50
CA ASN A 238 -14.51 -6.15 35.52
C ASN A 238 -13.24 -6.04 34.64
N THR A 239 -12.76 -4.82 34.40
CA THR A 239 -11.44 -4.57 33.82
C THR A 239 -10.53 -3.87 34.82
N GLN A 240 -9.23 -3.99 34.61
CA GLN A 240 -8.20 -3.33 35.39
C GLN A 240 -7.31 -2.49 34.49
N ARG A 241 -6.95 -1.30 34.97
CA ARG A 241 -6.01 -0.42 34.27
C ARG A 241 -4.61 -1.01 34.32
N CYS A 242 -3.95 -1.04 33.19
CA CYS A 242 -2.51 -1.25 33.11
C CYS A 242 -1.76 -0.09 33.78
N PRO A 243 -0.88 -0.36 34.76
CA PRO A 243 -0.15 0.70 35.42
C PRO A 243 0.66 1.55 34.44
N GLY A 244 0.52 2.88 34.53
CA GLY A 244 1.19 3.83 33.63
C GLY A 244 0.61 3.95 32.22
N SER A 245 -0.52 3.30 31.94
CA SER A 245 -1.23 3.35 30.65
C SER A 245 -2.72 3.65 30.85
N ASP A 246 -3.39 4.12 29.80
CA ASP A 246 -4.86 4.23 29.75
C ASP A 246 -5.54 2.92 29.32
N ALA A 247 -4.76 1.88 28.98
CA ALA A 247 -5.30 0.58 28.61
C ALA A 247 -5.97 -0.09 29.80
N CYS A 248 -7.22 -0.52 29.61
CA CYS A 248 -7.99 -1.31 30.57
C CYS A 248 -8.15 -2.72 30.01
N LEU A 249 -7.69 -3.72 30.74
CA LEU A 249 -7.67 -5.12 30.30
C LEU A 249 -8.44 -5.99 31.29
N LEU A 250 -8.79 -7.19 30.85
CA LEU A 250 -9.27 -8.24 31.76
C LEU A 250 -8.20 -8.57 32.81
N PRO A 251 -8.57 -8.90 34.06
CA PRO A 251 -7.61 -9.29 35.09
C PRO A 251 -6.67 -10.43 34.65
N SER A 252 -7.20 -11.44 33.94
CA SER A 252 -6.40 -12.54 33.38
C SER A 252 -5.34 -12.09 32.37
N SER A 253 -5.66 -11.08 31.56
CA SER A 253 -4.78 -10.52 30.53
C SER A 253 -3.83 -9.47 31.08
N THR A 254 -4.22 -8.77 32.15
CA THR A 254 -3.43 -7.69 32.76
C THR A 254 -2.08 -8.21 33.25
N ALA A 255 -2.06 -9.40 33.86
CA ALA A 255 -0.81 -10.02 34.33
C ALA A 255 0.16 -10.38 33.19
N ILE A 256 -0.34 -10.60 31.98
CA ILE A 256 0.47 -10.98 30.81
C ILE A 256 0.96 -9.73 30.08
N VAL A 257 0.07 -8.76 29.85
CA VAL A 257 0.35 -7.57 29.04
C VAL A 257 1.03 -6.47 29.86
N CYS A 258 0.70 -6.37 31.14
CA CYS A 258 1.16 -5.30 32.03
C CYS A 258 1.65 -5.90 33.36
N PRO A 259 2.72 -6.72 33.33
CA PRO A 259 3.20 -7.43 34.51
C PRO A 259 3.77 -6.52 35.61
N CYS A 260 4.04 -5.24 35.30
CA CYS A 260 4.76 -4.31 36.17
C CYS A 260 3.87 -3.20 36.76
N GLY A 261 4.24 -2.72 37.95
CA GLY A 261 3.54 -1.64 38.65
C GLY A 261 3.77 -0.25 38.03
N GLU A 262 3.05 0.76 38.52
CA GLU A 262 3.05 2.11 37.94
C GLU A 262 4.39 2.83 38.06
N ALA A 263 5.13 2.52 39.13
CA ALA A 263 6.48 3.02 39.40
C ALA A 263 7.57 2.16 38.73
N GLU A 264 7.20 1.09 38.06
CA GLU A 264 8.11 0.13 37.44
C GLU A 264 8.03 0.22 35.91
N GLN A 265 9.06 -0.30 35.26
CA GLN A 265 9.12 -0.54 33.83
C GLN A 265 9.40 -2.02 33.58
N GLN A 266 8.82 -2.51 32.49
CA GLN A 266 9.04 -3.88 32.02
C GLN A 266 10.41 -3.97 31.34
N CYS A 267 11.22 -4.93 31.80
CA CYS A 267 12.50 -5.29 31.22
C CYS A 267 12.46 -6.74 30.75
N ASP A 268 12.65 -6.95 29.44
CA ASP A 268 12.83 -8.29 28.90
C ASP A 268 14.30 -8.71 29.05
N VAL A 269 14.56 -9.52 30.07
CA VAL A 269 15.87 -10.02 30.42
C VAL A 269 16.18 -11.26 29.61
N LEU A 270 17.12 -11.12 28.69
CA LEU A 270 17.57 -12.16 27.77
C LEU A 270 18.69 -12.99 28.40
N ASP A 271 18.49 -14.30 28.49
CA ASP A 271 19.56 -15.24 28.80
C ASP A 271 20.13 -15.82 27.51
N TYR A 272 21.43 -16.09 27.51
CA TYR A 272 22.11 -16.77 26.42
C TYR A 272 22.82 -18.04 26.89
N THR A 273 23.06 -18.96 25.97
CA THR A 273 24.00 -20.08 26.16
C THR A 273 25.43 -19.56 26.13
N THR A 274 26.40 -20.40 26.54
CA THR A 274 27.83 -20.08 26.42
C THR A 274 28.32 -19.95 24.97
N THR A 275 27.53 -20.43 24.01
CA THR A 275 27.74 -20.27 22.57
C THR A 275 27.03 -19.04 21.99
N GLY A 276 26.42 -18.22 22.86
CA GLY A 276 25.71 -16.99 22.48
C GLY A 276 24.38 -17.20 21.76
N LYS A 277 23.77 -18.38 21.87
CA LYS A 277 22.38 -18.60 21.42
C LYS A 277 21.41 -18.13 22.49
N LYS A 278 20.31 -17.49 22.10
CA LYS A 278 19.25 -17.08 23.05
C LYS A 278 18.63 -18.32 23.70
N SER A 279 18.68 -18.42 25.02
CA SER A 279 18.20 -19.59 25.75
C SER A 279 16.87 -19.35 26.46
N ASN A 280 16.62 -18.12 26.93
CA ASN A 280 15.42 -17.78 27.69
C ASN A 280 15.13 -16.27 27.60
N ILE A 281 13.87 -15.90 27.80
CA ILE A 281 13.44 -14.51 28.02
C ILE A 281 12.65 -14.52 29.31
N THR A 282 13.03 -13.66 30.24
CA THR A 282 12.23 -13.44 31.45
C THR A 282 11.84 -11.98 31.54
N THR A 283 10.58 -11.72 31.82
CA THR A 283 10.13 -10.37 32.10
C THR A 283 10.40 -10.04 33.56
N GLN A 284 11.12 -8.94 33.81
CA GLN A 284 11.39 -8.41 35.13
C GLN A 284 10.88 -6.98 35.22
N CYS A 285 10.31 -6.63 36.37
CA CYS A 285 9.86 -5.29 36.66
C CYS A 285 10.95 -4.59 37.49
N VAL A 286 11.40 -3.45 36.99
CA VAL A 286 12.40 -2.61 37.69
C VAL A 286 11.85 -1.21 37.86
N ASN A 287 12.25 -0.49 38.90
CA ASN A 287 11.79 0.90 39.06
C ASN A 287 12.14 1.75 37.83
N LYS A 288 11.24 2.66 37.45
CA LYS A 288 11.48 3.62 36.35
C LYS A 288 12.77 4.40 36.59
N GLY A 289 13.58 4.54 35.55
CA GLY A 289 14.91 5.16 35.62
C GLY A 289 16.04 4.22 36.06
N ILE A 290 15.74 2.96 36.42
CA ILE A 290 16.75 1.93 36.64
C ILE A 290 16.96 1.14 35.34
N LYS A 291 18.21 1.05 34.89
CA LYS A 291 18.57 0.29 33.70
C LYS A 291 18.16 -1.19 33.82
N CYS A 292 17.66 -1.76 32.73
CA CYS A 292 17.26 -3.16 32.69
C CYS A 292 18.47 -4.08 32.93
N PRO A 293 18.36 -5.07 33.84
CA PRO A 293 19.44 -6.01 34.07
C PRO A 293 19.60 -6.94 32.86
N CYS A 294 20.83 -7.38 32.63
CA CYS A 294 21.11 -8.41 31.63
C CYS A 294 21.12 -9.81 32.24
N GLY A 295 20.65 -10.80 31.46
CA GLY A 295 20.49 -12.17 31.92
C GLY A 295 21.80 -12.96 32.02
N LYS A 296 21.69 -14.27 32.19
CA LYS A 296 22.84 -15.18 32.26
C LYS A 296 23.60 -15.22 30.93
N ASN A 297 24.93 -15.34 31.02
CA ASN A 297 25.87 -15.31 29.90
C ASN A 297 25.67 -14.13 28.96
N THR A 298 25.46 -12.95 29.53
CA THR A 298 25.39 -11.70 28.79
C THR A 298 26.50 -10.73 29.19
N LEU A 299 26.72 -9.75 28.33
CA LEU A 299 27.50 -8.57 28.57
C LEU A 299 26.55 -7.38 28.50
N THR A 300 26.55 -6.56 29.54
CA THR A 300 25.84 -5.29 29.56
C THR A 300 26.66 -4.25 28.80
N CYS A 301 26.03 -3.62 27.81
CA CYS A 301 26.66 -2.67 26.91
C CYS A 301 25.80 -1.42 26.84
N ALA A 302 26.42 -0.23 26.85
CA ALA A 302 25.66 1.00 26.62
C ALA A 302 25.04 0.96 25.21
N ASP A 303 23.76 1.31 25.07
CA ASP A 303 23.13 1.41 23.75
C ASP A 303 23.75 2.60 22.99
N PRO A 304 24.31 2.40 21.79
CA PRO A 304 24.88 3.48 21.00
C PRO A 304 23.83 4.52 20.53
N ASN A 305 22.54 4.19 20.55
CA ASN A 305 21.45 5.05 20.13
C ASN A 305 20.67 5.66 21.30
N ASP A 306 20.84 5.15 22.52
CA ASP A 306 20.16 5.63 23.73
C ASP A 306 21.10 5.58 24.94
N ALA A 307 21.57 6.75 25.39
CA ALA A 307 22.52 6.84 26.50
C ALA A 307 21.95 6.33 27.84
N GLU A 308 20.62 6.33 27.99
CA GLU A 308 19.94 5.88 29.21
C GLU A 308 19.67 4.37 29.18
N ALA A 309 19.80 3.72 28.02
CA ALA A 309 19.59 2.28 27.87
C ALA A 309 20.90 1.49 27.86
N ASP A 310 20.84 0.27 28.37
CA ASP A 310 21.86 -0.74 28.12
C ASP A 310 21.25 -1.84 27.24
N ILE A 311 22.04 -2.34 26.29
CA ILE A 311 21.75 -3.55 25.52
C ILE A 311 22.48 -4.75 26.15
N CYS A 312 21.84 -5.90 26.06
CA CYS A 312 22.39 -7.16 26.55
C CYS A 312 22.89 -7.98 25.38
N THR A 313 24.20 -8.14 25.25
CA THR A 313 24.80 -8.95 24.18
C THR A 313 25.26 -10.30 24.70
N PRO A 314 25.24 -11.37 23.89
CA PRO A 314 25.75 -12.68 24.31
C PRO A 314 27.21 -12.61 24.78
N LYS A 315 27.51 -13.33 25.85
CA LYS A 315 28.88 -13.57 26.34
C LYS A 315 29.34 -14.96 25.88
N TYR A 316 30.34 -14.99 25.01
CA TYR A 316 30.89 -16.21 24.45
C TYR A 316 31.96 -16.82 25.35
N SER A 317 32.08 -18.16 25.34
CA SER A 317 33.14 -18.89 26.04
C SER A 317 34.49 -18.69 25.34
N GLY A 318 35.22 -17.64 25.73
CA GLY A 318 36.55 -17.28 25.23
C GLY A 318 36.88 -15.83 25.57
N SER A 319 38.11 -15.53 25.98
CA SER A 319 38.50 -14.19 26.46
C SER A 319 38.58 -13.12 25.36
N ILE A 320 38.66 -13.52 24.09
CA ILE A 320 38.98 -12.60 22.98
C ILE A 320 37.72 -11.95 22.38
N LEU A 321 36.51 -12.37 22.78
CA LEU A 321 35.28 -12.15 21.99
C LEU A 321 34.11 -11.51 22.75
N ASN A 322 34.35 -10.98 23.95
CA ASN A 322 33.31 -10.34 24.76
C ASN A 322 33.45 -8.80 24.72
N SER A 323 33.19 -8.22 23.56
CA SER A 323 33.19 -6.76 23.38
C SER A 323 31.82 -6.28 22.98
N CYS A 324 31.40 -5.15 23.54
CA CYS A 324 30.15 -4.50 23.16
C CYS A 324 30.16 -4.11 21.69
N PRO A 325 29.05 -4.31 20.97
CA PRO A 325 28.94 -3.95 19.57
C PRO A 325 29.06 -2.44 19.42
N LYS A 326 29.89 -2.00 18.48
CA LYS A 326 30.11 -0.59 18.16
C LYS A 326 29.74 -0.35 16.70
N PRO A 327 28.45 -0.29 16.35
CA PRO A 327 28.05 0.12 15.02
C PRO A 327 28.51 1.56 14.75
N CYS A 328 28.70 1.91 13.48
CA CYS A 328 28.97 3.29 13.12
C CYS A 328 27.70 4.13 13.31
N THR A 329 27.87 5.32 13.89
CA THR A 329 26.84 6.35 13.87
C THR A 329 26.72 6.94 12.46
N PRO A 330 25.59 7.58 12.10
CA PRO A 330 25.43 8.25 10.80
C PRO A 330 26.56 9.24 10.49
N SER A 331 27.07 9.93 11.50
CA SER A 331 28.21 10.86 11.36
C SER A 331 29.51 10.16 10.99
N GLN A 332 29.78 8.98 11.57
CA GLN A 332 30.98 8.20 11.25
C GLN A 332 30.88 7.59 9.85
N GLU A 333 29.69 7.13 9.44
CA GLU A 333 29.46 6.65 8.08
C GLU A 333 29.67 7.76 7.04
N ALA A 334 29.24 8.99 7.34
CA ALA A 334 29.50 10.15 6.48
C ALA A 334 31.00 10.47 6.31
N THR A 335 31.85 10.08 7.28
CA THR A 335 33.32 10.20 7.17
C THR A 335 34.00 9.02 6.48
N GLY A 336 33.22 8.06 5.96
CA GLY A 336 33.73 6.90 5.22
C GLY A 336 34.02 5.66 6.07
N ASN A 337 33.74 5.68 7.38
CA ASN A 337 33.75 4.45 8.18
C ASN A 337 32.55 3.57 7.84
N ARG A 338 32.64 2.28 8.14
CA ARG A 338 31.52 1.35 8.00
C ARG A 338 31.42 0.42 9.19
N THR A 339 30.19 0.02 9.51
CA THR A 339 29.95 -1.04 10.50
C THR A 339 30.51 -2.36 9.97
N CYS A 340 31.61 -2.80 10.56
CA CYS A 340 32.29 -4.05 10.29
C CYS A 340 31.76 -5.14 11.21
N ILE A 341 31.21 -6.21 10.63
CA ILE A 341 30.75 -7.39 11.35
C ILE A 341 31.73 -8.52 11.07
N GLN A 342 32.35 -9.07 12.11
CA GLN A 342 33.31 -10.16 12.02
C GLN A 342 32.68 -11.41 12.63
N THR A 343 32.37 -12.40 11.80
CA THR A 343 31.90 -13.71 12.27
C THR A 343 33.10 -14.60 12.58
N HIS A 344 33.12 -15.23 13.75
CA HIS A 344 34.17 -16.14 14.17
C HIS A 344 33.63 -17.56 14.16
N LEU A 345 34.34 -18.47 13.47
CA LEU A 345 33.98 -19.88 13.39
C LEU A 345 35.00 -20.75 14.12
N SER A 346 34.55 -21.92 14.59
CA SER A 346 35.43 -22.97 15.09
C SER A 346 36.19 -23.64 13.94
N ASP A 347 37.13 -24.52 14.26
CA ASP A 347 37.86 -25.29 13.24
C ASP A 347 36.95 -26.30 12.51
N SER A 348 35.84 -26.73 13.14
CA SER A 348 34.77 -27.53 12.52
C SER A 348 33.79 -26.71 11.68
N GLY A 349 33.87 -25.38 11.81
CA GLY A 349 33.05 -24.42 11.09
C GLY A 349 31.73 -24.04 11.73
N ASP A 350 31.57 -24.36 13.00
CA ASP A 350 30.45 -23.92 13.81
C ASP A 350 30.60 -22.46 14.21
N PHE A 351 29.48 -21.75 14.35
CA PHE A 351 29.48 -20.38 14.85
C PHE A 351 30.00 -20.32 16.29
N VAL A 352 31.01 -19.48 16.52
CA VAL A 352 31.59 -19.24 17.85
C VAL A 352 31.16 -17.89 18.40
N SER A 353 31.26 -16.82 17.61
CA SER A 353 30.88 -15.47 18.06
C SER A 353 30.79 -14.47 16.90
N GLU A 354 30.33 -13.26 17.21
CA GLU A 354 30.33 -12.11 16.31
C GLU A 354 30.90 -10.87 16.99
N THR A 355 31.77 -10.13 16.29
CA THR A 355 32.29 -8.83 16.73
C THR A 355 31.78 -7.74 15.80
N ILE A 356 31.22 -6.67 16.36
CA ILE A 356 30.73 -5.51 15.60
C ILE A 356 31.58 -4.28 15.95
N SER A 357 32.22 -3.67 14.96
CA SER A 357 33.08 -2.51 15.14
C SER A 357 32.87 -1.44 14.07
N CYS A 358 33.15 -0.18 14.39
CA CYS A 358 33.12 0.92 13.43
C CYS A 358 34.54 1.23 12.99
N VAL A 359 34.88 0.86 11.75
CA VAL A 359 36.24 1.02 11.21
C VAL A 359 36.20 1.43 9.74
N PRO A 360 37.27 2.02 9.20
CA PRO A 360 37.42 2.18 7.76
C PRO A 360 37.28 0.82 7.03
N PRO A 361 36.68 0.75 5.82
CA PRO A 361 36.46 -0.51 5.11
C PRO A 361 37.72 -1.37 4.89
N ALA A 362 38.88 -0.72 4.71
CA ALA A 362 40.17 -1.40 4.58
C ALA A 362 40.58 -2.16 5.85
N ASN A 363 40.15 -1.68 7.02
CA ASN A 363 40.48 -2.23 8.33
C ASN A 363 39.45 -3.25 8.83
N CYS A 364 38.39 -3.52 8.06
CA CYS A 364 37.46 -4.60 8.38
C CYS A 364 38.11 -5.95 8.04
N LEU A 365 38.75 -6.55 9.04
CA LEU A 365 39.43 -7.84 8.96
C LEU A 365 38.41 -8.99 8.98
N ALA A 366 38.78 -10.14 8.42
CA ALA A 366 37.97 -11.35 8.58
C ALA A 366 37.98 -11.80 10.05
N GLY A 367 36.89 -12.42 10.50
CA GLY A 367 36.87 -13.07 11.82
C GLY A 367 37.73 -14.35 11.84
N GLN A 368 37.76 -15.00 13.00
CA GLN A 368 38.54 -16.24 13.17
C GLN A 368 37.99 -17.35 12.27
N ASN A 369 38.89 -18.09 11.61
CA ASN A 369 38.54 -19.12 10.62
C ASN A 369 37.69 -18.60 9.45
N MET A 370 37.74 -17.29 9.21
CA MET A 370 37.24 -16.64 8.01
C MET A 370 38.41 -16.04 7.22
N GLN A 371 38.24 -15.90 5.90
CA GLN A 371 39.17 -15.23 5.00
C GLN A 371 38.44 -14.16 4.18
N LYS A 372 39.14 -13.07 3.87
CA LYS A 372 38.63 -12.00 3.00
C LYS A 372 38.93 -12.32 1.54
N CYS A 373 37.90 -12.43 0.72
CA CYS A 373 38.01 -12.61 -0.72
C CYS A 373 38.31 -11.28 -1.43
N LEU A 374 38.80 -11.35 -2.67
CA LEU A 374 39.06 -10.16 -3.51
C LEU A 374 37.80 -9.32 -3.76
N SER A 375 36.62 -9.94 -3.76
CA SER A 375 35.33 -9.26 -3.81
C SER A 375 35.00 -8.42 -2.56
N GLY A 376 35.81 -8.53 -1.50
CA GLY A 376 35.56 -7.94 -0.19
C GLY A 376 34.73 -8.81 0.75
N ALA A 377 34.17 -9.93 0.28
CA ALA A 377 33.41 -10.87 1.09
C ALA A 377 34.28 -11.60 2.12
N HIS A 378 33.71 -12.01 3.25
CA HIS A 378 34.37 -12.88 4.22
C HIS A 378 33.75 -14.28 4.16
N VAL A 379 34.53 -15.29 3.80
CA VAL A 379 34.08 -16.69 3.71
C VAL A 379 34.88 -17.57 4.67
N PRO A 380 34.38 -18.74 5.07
CA PRO A 380 35.18 -19.66 5.87
C PRO A 380 36.50 -20.05 5.17
N VAL A 381 37.58 -20.24 5.94
CA VAL A 381 38.92 -20.55 5.39
C VAL A 381 38.97 -21.83 4.55
N TRP A 382 38.09 -22.81 4.82
CA TRP A 382 38.00 -24.06 4.05
C TRP A 382 37.16 -23.93 2.76
N LYS A 383 36.47 -22.81 2.55
CA LYS A 383 35.72 -22.52 1.32
C LYS A 383 36.59 -21.66 0.40
N GLN A 384 36.74 -22.06 -0.86
CA GLN A 384 37.47 -21.26 -1.84
C GLN A 384 36.69 -19.99 -2.20
N CYS A 385 37.37 -18.85 -2.24
CA CYS A 385 36.81 -17.61 -2.78
C CYS A 385 36.46 -17.80 -4.25
N LYS A 386 35.17 -18.03 -4.54
CA LYS A 386 34.68 -18.11 -5.91
C LYS A 386 34.32 -16.71 -6.38
N ASP A 387 34.96 -16.29 -7.46
CA ASP A 387 34.61 -15.08 -8.16
C ASP A 387 33.33 -15.33 -8.99
N LEU A 388 32.17 -15.12 -8.37
CA LEU A 388 30.88 -15.33 -9.03
C LEU A 388 30.66 -14.37 -10.22
N TYR A 389 31.41 -13.27 -10.28
CA TYR A 389 31.23 -12.21 -11.26
C TYR A 389 32.35 -12.13 -12.29
N ASN A 390 33.33 -13.03 -12.24
CA ASN A 390 34.57 -12.91 -13.01
C ASN A 390 35.15 -11.48 -12.91
N VAL A 391 35.29 -10.92 -11.70
CA VAL A 391 36.03 -9.67 -11.45
C VAL A 391 37.49 -9.70 -11.90
N GLY A 392 38.04 -10.87 -12.25
CA GLY A 392 39.28 -10.99 -13.04
C GLY A 392 39.16 -10.60 -14.53
N GLY A 393 37.94 -10.40 -15.05
CA GLY A 393 37.64 -9.92 -16.40
C GLY A 393 37.31 -8.43 -16.42
N SER A 394 37.77 -7.71 -17.44
CA SER A 394 37.78 -6.25 -17.56
C SER A 394 36.46 -5.48 -17.40
N ASN A 395 35.31 -6.15 -17.24
CA ASN A 395 33.98 -5.53 -17.31
C ASN A 395 33.20 -5.53 -15.99
N ALA A 396 33.66 -6.21 -14.94
CA ALA A 396 32.93 -6.29 -13.67
C ALA A 396 33.15 -5.07 -12.74
N SER A 397 34.16 -4.24 -13.03
CA SER A 397 34.41 -3.00 -12.27
C SER A 397 33.26 -2.00 -12.40
N ALA A 398 32.49 -2.02 -13.50
CA ALA A 398 31.42 -1.04 -13.73
C ALA A 398 30.22 -1.20 -12.77
N ALA A 399 29.78 -2.43 -12.50
CA ALA A 399 28.64 -2.70 -11.62
C ALA A 399 28.97 -2.54 -10.12
N VAL A 400 30.21 -2.81 -9.72
CA VAL A 400 30.67 -2.61 -8.34
C VAL A 400 31.03 -1.12 -8.10
N ALA A 401 31.55 -0.42 -9.10
CA ALA A 401 31.89 1.00 -9.00
C ALA A 401 30.68 1.94 -9.14
N SER A 402 29.57 1.51 -9.76
CA SER A 402 28.36 2.33 -9.92
C SER A 402 27.64 2.59 -8.61
N GLY A 403 27.88 1.78 -7.56
CA GLY A 403 27.13 1.85 -6.31
C GLY A 403 25.65 1.47 -6.47
N GLU A 404 25.28 0.80 -7.57
CA GLU A 404 23.93 0.31 -7.78
C GLU A 404 23.62 -0.89 -6.88
N GLN A 405 22.47 -0.78 -6.23
CA GLN A 405 21.94 -1.73 -5.27
C GLN A 405 21.42 -2.98 -6.01
N GLN A 406 22.10 -4.12 -5.87
CA GLN A 406 21.63 -5.40 -6.45
C GLN A 406 20.81 -6.18 -5.43
N THR A 407 19.59 -6.58 -5.81
CA THR A 407 18.66 -7.32 -4.94
C THR A 407 18.56 -8.78 -5.40
N SER A 408 18.97 -9.72 -4.54
CA SER A 408 18.74 -11.16 -4.74
C SER A 408 17.62 -11.65 -3.81
N LYS A 409 16.63 -12.36 -4.35
CA LYS A 409 15.60 -13.05 -3.54
C LYS A 409 16.07 -14.46 -3.20
N VAL A 410 16.05 -14.79 -1.91
CA VAL A 410 16.43 -16.11 -1.38
C VAL A 410 15.18 -16.74 -0.80
N PHE A 411 14.82 -17.93 -1.27
CA PHE A 411 13.68 -18.67 -0.76
C PHE A 411 14.19 -19.74 0.21
N LEU A 412 13.81 -19.61 1.47
CA LEU A 412 14.05 -20.60 2.52
C LEU A 412 12.75 -21.37 2.77
N SER A 413 12.77 -22.68 2.55
CA SER A 413 11.65 -23.56 2.91
C SER A 413 11.98 -24.27 4.22
N LEU A 414 11.25 -23.95 5.29
CA LEU A 414 11.37 -24.65 6.57
C LEU A 414 10.47 -25.90 6.54
N GLY A 415 11.06 -27.09 6.72
CA GLY A 415 10.34 -28.37 6.63
C GLY A 415 9.44 -28.69 7.84
N SER A 416 9.65 -28.07 9.00
CA SER A 416 8.76 -28.15 10.17
C SER A 416 9.07 -27.07 11.22
N THR A 417 8.04 -26.55 11.90
CA THR A 417 8.15 -25.55 12.99
C THR A 417 8.27 -26.23 14.37
N GLY A 418 9.25 -27.11 14.54
CA GLY A 418 9.57 -27.68 15.86
C GLY A 418 10.29 -26.67 16.77
N SER A 419 10.52 -27.03 18.04
CA SER A 419 11.33 -26.24 19.00
C SER A 419 12.73 -25.89 18.49
N ASN A 420 13.21 -26.59 17.46
CA ASN A 420 14.53 -26.41 16.84
C ASN A 420 14.47 -25.53 15.57
N ALA A 421 13.29 -25.00 15.18
CA ALA A 421 13.15 -24.19 13.96
C ALA A 421 13.97 -22.89 14.03
N LEU A 422 14.08 -22.28 15.21
CA LEU A 422 14.95 -21.12 15.46
C LEU A 422 16.44 -21.46 15.26
N GLU A 423 16.86 -22.65 15.66
CA GLU A 423 18.24 -23.13 15.43
C GLU A 423 18.50 -23.39 13.94
N GLY A 424 17.53 -23.97 13.23
CA GLY A 424 17.58 -24.13 11.78
C GLY A 424 17.67 -22.79 11.04
N LEU A 425 16.90 -21.80 11.46
CA LEU A 425 16.93 -20.44 10.90
C LEU A 425 18.26 -19.74 11.13
N GLU A 426 18.85 -19.83 12.32
CA GLU A 426 20.15 -19.21 12.60
C GLU A 426 21.28 -19.90 11.84
N ASN A 427 21.27 -21.24 11.76
CA ASN A 427 22.21 -21.98 10.93
C ASN A 427 22.04 -21.64 9.45
N ALA A 428 20.79 -21.49 8.98
CA ALA A 428 20.51 -21.04 7.63
C ALA A 428 20.96 -19.60 7.39
N ARG A 429 20.80 -18.68 8.35
CA ARG A 429 21.33 -17.32 8.29
C ARG A 429 22.84 -17.32 8.17
N VAL A 430 23.54 -18.09 9.01
CA VAL A 430 25.01 -18.22 8.96
C VAL A 430 25.46 -18.82 7.63
N SER A 431 24.78 -19.87 7.14
CA SER A 431 25.06 -20.50 5.86
C SER A 431 24.81 -19.55 4.68
N MET A 432 23.68 -18.84 4.67
CA MET A 432 23.33 -17.86 3.64
C MET A 432 24.26 -16.65 3.64
N ASN A 433 24.64 -16.16 4.83
CA ASN A 433 25.69 -15.16 4.93
C ASN A 433 26.92 -15.70 4.21
N GLY A 434 27.39 -16.90 4.56
CA GLY A 434 28.53 -17.54 3.88
C GLY A 434 28.38 -17.76 2.36
N GLU A 435 27.18 -18.03 1.84
CA GLU A 435 26.95 -18.44 0.44
C GLU A 435 26.52 -17.33 -0.51
N LEU A 436 25.87 -16.26 -0.04
CA LEU A 436 25.24 -15.24 -0.90
C LEU A 436 25.92 -13.87 -0.90
N TYR A 437 27.05 -13.69 -0.21
CA TYR A 437 27.56 -12.37 0.21
C TYR A 437 27.43 -11.22 -0.82
N LEU A 438 26.53 -10.29 -0.49
CA LEU A 438 26.39 -8.94 -1.04
C LEU A 438 27.02 -7.93 -0.06
N PRO A 439 27.82 -6.94 -0.52
CA PRO A 439 28.42 -5.94 0.35
C PRO A 439 27.36 -5.05 1.02
N LYS A 440 27.47 -4.83 2.34
CA LYS A 440 26.52 -4.02 3.11
C LYS A 440 26.68 -2.53 2.78
N GLY A 441 25.75 -2.05 1.96
CA GLY A 441 25.29 -0.66 1.77
C GLY A 441 23.90 -0.63 1.12
N HIS A 442 23.23 -1.79 1.09
CA HIS A 442 22.27 -2.17 0.06
C HIS A 442 21.18 -3.13 0.55
N LEU A 443 20.85 -3.11 1.85
CA LEU A 443 19.91 -4.06 2.44
C LEU A 443 18.82 -3.36 3.26
N ALA A 444 17.60 -3.38 2.71
CA ALA A 444 16.39 -3.55 3.49
C ALA A 444 15.92 -5.00 3.27
N TYR A 445 16.02 -5.85 4.29
CA TYR A 445 15.34 -7.15 4.27
C TYR A 445 13.92 -6.94 4.79
N ALA A 446 12.91 -7.14 3.94
CA ALA A 446 11.57 -7.45 4.39
C ALA A 446 11.46 -8.98 4.47
N PHE A 447 11.42 -9.53 5.68
CA PHE A 447 10.99 -10.91 5.89
C PHE A 447 9.46 -10.91 5.82
N ASP A 448 8.92 -11.21 4.65
CA ASP A 448 7.48 -11.42 4.50
C ASP A 448 7.18 -12.88 4.86
N LEU A 449 6.90 -13.10 6.14
CA LEU A 449 6.44 -14.38 6.67
C LEU A 449 4.95 -14.53 6.32
N HIS A 450 4.67 -15.03 5.12
CA HIS A 450 3.34 -15.51 4.81
C HIS A 450 3.06 -16.78 5.64
N HIS A 451 2.30 -16.62 6.72
CA HIS A 451 1.57 -17.72 7.33
C HIS A 451 0.56 -18.26 6.32
N LEU A 452 0.90 -19.35 5.65
CA LEU A 452 -0.11 -20.27 5.13
C LEU A 452 -0.54 -21.14 6.31
N ALA A 453 -1.76 -20.90 6.77
CA ALA A 453 -2.45 -21.73 7.76
C ALA A 453 -2.78 -23.12 7.19
#